data_AF-V2WMZ3-F1
#
_entry.id   AF-V2WMZ3-F1
#
_cell.length_a   1.000
_cell.length_b   1.000
_cell.length_c   1.000
_cell.angle_alpha   90.00
_cell.angle_beta   90.00
_cell.angle_gamma   90.00
#
_symmetry.space_group_name_H-M   'P 1'
#
loop_
_entity.id
_entity.type
_entity.pdbx_description
1 polymer ?
#
loop_
_entity_poly.entity_id
_entity_poly.type
_entity_poly.pdbx_seq_one_letter_code
_entity_poly.pdbx_strand_id
1 'polypeptide(L)'
;MTMPTIPPPAPCPSTASITPFAPPARDPNAMEVDATKSRLDWTCMMAGKCYRCGSTQHTKANDNHERKICGHCSQAGHHKAVCFDKWAGRPKARRVAASESIPVEVSGLSPPEPSSPHPLPPNINDMLAQLNQLSAQFTTLKQSF
;
A
#
# COMPACT_ATOMS: atom_id res chain seq x y z
N MET A 1 -17.25 -72.43 -35.04
CA MET A 1 -16.82 -71.09 -35.51
C MET A 1 -17.49 -70.07 -34.61
N THR A 2 -16.78 -69.52 -33.63
CA THR A 2 -17.30 -68.57 -32.65
C THR A 2 -16.48 -67.29 -32.78
N MET A 3 -17.13 -66.20 -33.18
CA MET A 3 -16.47 -64.90 -33.38
C MET A 3 -16.28 -64.19 -32.03
N PRO A 4 -15.18 -63.44 -31.82
CA PRO A 4 -15.00 -62.61 -30.64
C PRO A 4 -15.90 -61.37 -30.72
N THR A 5 -16.80 -61.20 -29.76
CA THR A 5 -17.59 -59.97 -29.59
C THR A 5 -16.71 -58.91 -28.93
N ILE A 6 -16.45 -57.82 -29.66
CA ILE A 6 -15.71 -56.65 -29.17
C ILE A 6 -16.67 -55.77 -28.34
N PRO A 7 -16.34 -55.38 -27.09
CA PRO A 7 -17.17 -54.47 -26.31
C PRO A 7 -17.16 -53.05 -26.90
N PRO A 8 -18.25 -52.28 -26.76
CA PRO A 8 -18.33 -50.92 -27.31
C PRO A 8 -17.36 -49.97 -26.59
N PRO A 9 -16.85 -48.93 -27.28
CA PRO A 9 -15.95 -47.96 -26.70
C PRO A 9 -16.67 -47.11 -25.63
N ALA A 10 -15.96 -46.84 -24.53
CA ALA A 10 -16.48 -46.03 -23.44
C ALA A 10 -16.81 -44.59 -23.91
N PRO A 11 -17.86 -43.95 -23.37
CA PRO A 11 -18.18 -42.55 -23.68
C PRO A 11 -17.05 -41.65 -23.20
N CYS A 12 -16.46 -40.87 -24.12
CA CYS A 12 -15.49 -39.84 -23.78
C CYS A 12 -16.17 -38.77 -22.90
N PRO A 13 -15.55 -38.31 -21.80
CA PRO A 13 -16.07 -37.17 -21.06
C PRO A 13 -16.01 -35.93 -21.95
N SER A 14 -17.16 -35.33 -22.21
CA SER A 14 -17.27 -34.05 -22.93
C SER A 14 -16.34 -33.03 -22.27
N THR A 15 -15.37 -32.54 -23.03
CA THR A 15 -14.57 -31.37 -22.65
C THR A 15 -15.54 -30.21 -22.46
N ALA A 16 -15.78 -29.83 -21.20
CA ALA A 16 -16.56 -28.64 -20.88
C ALA A 16 -15.91 -27.46 -21.61
N SER A 17 -16.66 -26.80 -22.48
CA SER A 17 -16.23 -25.61 -23.18
C SER A 17 -16.02 -24.52 -22.14
N ILE A 18 -14.76 -24.29 -21.75
CA ILE A 18 -14.42 -23.23 -20.81
C ILE A 18 -14.57 -21.91 -21.58
N THR A 19 -15.67 -21.21 -21.34
CA THR A 19 -15.86 -19.86 -21.84
C THR A 19 -14.69 -19.01 -21.35
N PRO A 20 -13.95 -18.33 -22.24
CA PRO A 20 -12.89 -17.43 -21.80
C PRO A 20 -13.48 -16.39 -20.86
N PHE A 21 -12.82 -16.16 -19.73
CA PHE A 21 -13.23 -15.12 -18.80
C PHE A 21 -13.20 -13.77 -19.52
N ALA A 22 -14.39 -13.18 -19.71
CA ALA A 22 -14.50 -11.84 -20.28
C ALA A 22 -13.88 -10.84 -19.29
N PRO A 23 -12.89 -10.04 -19.70
CA PRO A 23 -12.34 -9.00 -18.83
C PRO A 23 -13.47 -8.06 -18.39
N PRO A 24 -13.51 -7.65 -17.11
CA PRO A 24 -14.48 -6.68 -16.64
C PRO A 24 -14.42 -5.40 -17.49
N ALA A 25 -15.57 -4.77 -17.73
CA ALA A 25 -15.63 -3.47 -18.39
C ALA A 25 -14.67 -2.48 -17.69
N ARG A 26 -13.84 -1.78 -18.47
CA ARG A 26 -12.82 -0.85 -17.96
C ARG A 26 -13.52 0.33 -17.29
N ASP A 27 -13.42 0.43 -15.97
CA ASP A 27 -13.91 1.58 -15.20
C ASP A 27 -13.06 2.82 -15.53
N PRO A 28 -13.65 3.92 -16.03
CA PRO A 28 -12.93 5.16 -16.33
C PRO A 28 -12.32 5.84 -15.10
N ASN A 29 -12.75 5.49 -13.88
CA ASN A 29 -12.18 5.98 -12.64
C ASN A 29 -11.14 5.01 -12.04
N ALA A 30 -10.99 3.80 -12.57
CA ALA A 30 -10.04 2.83 -12.06
C ALA A 30 -8.61 3.14 -12.53
N MET A 31 -7.67 2.96 -11.62
CA MET A 31 -6.25 3.08 -11.94
C MET A 31 -5.77 1.81 -12.64
N GLU A 32 -5.28 1.96 -13.86
CA GLU A 32 -4.65 0.85 -14.56
C GLU A 32 -3.30 0.54 -13.92
N VAL A 33 -3.18 -0.66 -13.36
CA VAL A 33 -1.92 -1.21 -12.88
C VAL A 33 -1.55 -2.33 -13.82
N ASP A 34 -0.32 -2.30 -14.32
CA ASP A 34 0.21 -3.37 -15.16
C ASP A 34 0.41 -4.64 -14.31
N ALA A 35 -0.61 -5.47 -14.25
CA ALA A 35 -0.60 -6.72 -13.49
C ALA A 35 0.33 -7.79 -14.10
N THR A 36 0.83 -7.59 -15.31
CA THR A 36 1.81 -8.51 -15.93
C THR A 36 3.20 -8.35 -15.33
N LYS A 37 3.45 -7.22 -14.66
CA LYS A 37 4.73 -6.89 -14.04
C LYS A 37 4.80 -7.41 -12.61
N SER A 38 5.48 -8.55 -12.42
CA SER A 38 5.67 -9.14 -11.09
C SER A 38 6.82 -8.48 -10.32
N ARG A 39 6.72 -8.51 -8.99
CA ARG A 39 7.84 -8.16 -8.10
C ARG A 39 9.06 -9.06 -8.34
N LEU A 40 8.83 -10.31 -8.75
CA LEU A 40 9.89 -11.25 -9.08
C LEU A 40 10.67 -10.79 -10.33
N ASP A 41 9.97 -10.43 -11.40
CA ASP A 41 10.59 -9.93 -12.64
C ASP A 41 11.45 -8.68 -12.39
N TRP A 42 10.93 -7.76 -11.57
CA TRP A 42 11.70 -6.59 -11.16
C TRP A 42 12.96 -6.98 -10.37
N THR A 43 12.86 -7.98 -9.50
CA THR A 43 14.01 -8.46 -8.70
C THR A 43 15.06 -9.13 -9.60
N CYS A 44 14.63 -9.91 -10.59
CA CYS A 44 15.52 -10.47 -11.63
C CYS A 44 16.19 -9.37 -12.45
N MET A 45 15.44 -8.35 -12.88
CA MET A 45 15.99 -7.19 -13.60
C MET A 45 17.00 -6.40 -12.75
N MET A 46 16.77 -6.35 -11.43
CA MET A 46 17.64 -5.67 -10.46
C MET A 46 18.78 -6.54 -9.93
N ALA A 47 18.86 -7.81 -10.33
CA ALA A 47 19.93 -8.70 -9.91
C ALA A 47 21.30 -8.14 -10.34
N GLY A 48 22.24 -8.09 -9.40
CA GLY A 48 23.57 -7.51 -9.62
C GLY A 48 23.63 -5.98 -9.74
N LYS A 49 22.50 -5.27 -9.55
CA LYS A 49 22.45 -3.81 -9.55
C LYS A 49 22.27 -3.28 -8.13
N CYS A 50 22.75 -2.07 -7.88
CA CYS A 50 22.46 -1.33 -6.67
C CYS A 50 20.97 -0.98 -6.61
N TYR A 51 20.26 -1.45 -5.59
CA TYR A 51 18.86 -1.10 -5.35
C TYR A 51 18.61 0.38 -5.05
N ARG A 52 19.68 1.17 -4.83
CA ARG A 52 19.58 2.60 -4.56
C ARG A 52 19.74 3.46 -5.82
N CYS A 53 20.69 3.16 -6.69
CA CYS A 53 20.95 3.97 -7.89
C CYS A 53 20.79 3.23 -9.23
N GLY A 54 20.83 1.90 -9.24
CA GLY A 54 20.73 1.07 -10.44
C GLY A 54 22.06 0.74 -11.11
N SER A 55 23.17 1.22 -10.55
CA SER A 55 24.51 0.91 -11.04
C SER A 55 24.84 -0.57 -10.87
N THR A 56 25.55 -1.16 -11.84
CA THR A 56 26.16 -2.49 -11.73
C THR A 56 27.57 -2.44 -11.15
N GLN A 57 28.15 -1.24 -10.99
CA GLN A 57 29.51 -1.06 -10.49
C GLN A 57 29.63 -1.39 -8.99
N HIS A 58 28.50 -1.34 -8.27
CA HIS A 58 28.45 -1.68 -6.85
C HIS A 58 27.11 -2.32 -6.49
N THR A 59 27.16 -3.28 -5.59
CA THR A 59 25.97 -3.97 -5.06
C THR A 59 25.56 -3.39 -3.71
N LYS A 60 26.52 -2.94 -2.88
CA LYS A 60 26.25 -2.32 -1.57
C LYS A 60 27.49 -1.61 -1.00
N ALA A 61 27.26 -0.44 -0.37
CA ALA A 61 28.13 0.30 0.56
C ALA A 61 29.23 1.26 0.06
N ASN A 62 29.70 1.24 -1.20
CA ASN A 62 30.85 2.10 -1.56
C ASN A 62 30.53 3.54 -2.02
N ASP A 63 29.26 3.83 -2.31
CA ASP A 63 28.84 5.16 -2.74
C ASP A 63 27.95 5.79 -1.68
N ASN A 64 28.28 7.02 -1.28
CA ASN A 64 27.44 7.86 -0.43
C ASN A 64 26.17 8.24 -1.21
N HIS A 65 25.13 7.40 -1.15
CA HIS A 65 23.82 7.73 -1.72
C HIS A 65 23.09 8.62 -0.72
N GLU A 66 23.59 9.84 -0.55
CA GLU A 66 23.04 10.84 0.35
C GLU A 66 21.54 10.95 0.08
N ARG A 67 20.74 10.72 1.14
CA ARG A 67 19.28 10.58 1.27
C ARG A 67 18.44 11.05 0.08
N LYS A 68 18.60 10.45 -1.10
CA LYS A 68 17.82 10.82 -2.27
C LYS A 68 16.38 10.35 -2.05
N ILE A 69 15.47 11.31 -2.14
CA ILE A 69 14.04 11.08 -2.15
C ILE A 69 13.66 10.70 -3.59
N CYS A 70 12.99 9.57 -3.75
CA CYS A 70 12.52 9.14 -5.05
C CYS A 70 11.46 10.12 -5.58
N GLY A 71 11.69 10.70 -6.76
CA GLY A 71 10.73 11.61 -7.39
C GLY A 71 9.43 10.96 -7.89
N HIS A 72 9.23 9.65 -7.69
CA HIS A 72 8.02 8.91 -8.05
C HIS A 72 7.17 8.52 -6.84
N CYS A 73 7.73 7.74 -5.92
CA CYS A 73 7.01 7.29 -4.71
C CYS A 73 7.27 8.16 -3.48
N SER A 74 8.13 9.18 -3.59
CA SER A 74 8.51 10.08 -2.49
C SER A 74 9.18 9.41 -1.28
N GLN A 75 9.57 8.14 -1.40
CA GLN A 75 10.31 7.43 -0.37
C GLN A 75 11.82 7.69 -0.48
N ALA A 76 12.50 7.77 0.66
CA ALA A 76 13.94 7.91 0.71
C ALA A 76 14.65 6.57 0.44
N GLY A 77 15.85 6.63 -0.15
CA GLY A 77 16.75 5.48 -0.23
C GLY A 77 16.90 4.86 -1.61
N HIS A 78 16.16 5.34 -2.62
CA HIS A 78 16.36 4.92 -4.00
C HIS A 78 16.11 6.04 -5.01
N HIS A 79 16.68 5.90 -6.20
CA HIS A 79 16.53 6.82 -7.31
C HIS A 79 15.28 6.49 -8.13
N LYS A 80 14.72 7.50 -8.82
CA LYS A 80 13.53 7.34 -9.67
C LYS A 80 13.70 6.23 -10.72
N ALA A 81 14.93 6.00 -11.21
CA ALA A 81 15.23 4.98 -12.22
C ALA A 81 15.01 3.53 -11.73
N VAL A 82 15.21 3.28 -10.43
CA VAL A 82 15.09 1.94 -9.83
C VAL A 82 13.80 1.76 -9.01
N CYS A 83 12.91 2.76 -9.05
CA CYS A 83 11.66 2.72 -8.32
C CYS A 83 10.75 1.61 -8.85
N PHE A 84 10.37 0.68 -7.97
CA PHE A 84 9.42 -0.38 -8.30
C PHE A 84 8.07 0.19 -8.75
N ASP A 85 7.55 1.20 -8.06
CA ASP A 85 6.25 1.80 -8.38
C ASP A 85 6.24 2.39 -9.78
N LYS A 86 7.33 3.06 -10.18
CA LYS A 86 7.48 3.58 -11.54
C LYS A 86 7.53 2.45 -12.56
N TRP A 87 8.25 1.37 -12.27
CA TRP A 87 8.39 0.24 -13.18
C TRP A 87 7.05 -0.51 -13.35
N ALA A 88 6.33 -0.72 -12.25
CA ALA A 88 5.01 -1.36 -12.21
C ALA A 88 3.87 -0.50 -12.78
N GLY A 89 4.16 0.71 -13.29
CA GLY A 89 3.14 1.61 -13.84
C GLY A 89 2.19 2.17 -12.78
N ARG A 90 2.54 2.09 -11.50
CA ARG A 90 1.73 2.69 -10.43
C ARG A 90 1.77 4.21 -10.60
N PRO A 91 0.69 4.91 -10.22
CA PRO A 91 0.70 6.36 -10.24
C PRO A 91 1.80 6.93 -9.36
N LYS A 92 2.28 8.11 -9.73
CA LYS A 92 3.14 8.91 -8.86
C LYS A 92 2.41 9.16 -7.54
N ALA A 93 3.07 8.88 -6.42
CA ALA A 93 2.49 9.13 -5.11
C ALA A 93 2.14 10.62 -5.00
N ARG A 94 0.84 10.94 -4.95
CA ARG A 94 0.39 12.28 -4.59
C ARG A 94 0.65 12.41 -3.09
N ARG A 95 1.46 13.38 -2.68
CA ARG A 95 1.50 13.77 -1.28
C ARG A 95 0.08 14.18 -0.92
N VAL A 96 -0.61 13.32 -0.18
CA VAL A 96 -1.83 13.72 0.51
C VAL A 96 -1.32 14.65 1.60
N ALA A 97 -1.46 15.95 1.38
CA ALA A 97 -1.30 16.90 2.46
C ALA A 97 -2.29 16.45 3.55
N ALA A 98 -1.78 16.11 4.74
CA ALA A 98 -2.62 16.20 5.91
C ALA A 98 -3.14 17.65 5.92
N SER A 99 -4.46 17.83 5.88
CA SER A 99 -5.11 19.12 5.75
C SER A 99 -4.40 20.15 6.62
N GLU A 100 -3.73 21.11 5.99
CA GLU A 100 -3.26 22.31 6.68
C GLU A 100 -4.52 23.01 7.18
N SER A 101 -4.72 23.01 8.51
CA SER A 101 -5.69 23.90 9.13
C SER A 101 -5.18 25.32 8.92
N ILE A 102 -5.69 25.98 7.88
CA ILE A 102 -5.56 27.42 7.69
C ILE A 102 -6.07 28.06 8.99
N PRO A 103 -5.28 28.85 9.72
CA PRO A 103 -5.85 29.74 10.73
C PRO A 103 -6.56 30.83 9.96
N VAL A 104 -7.88 30.68 9.79
CA VAL A 104 -8.74 31.80 9.42
C VAL A 104 -8.74 32.72 10.64
N GLU A 105 -7.99 33.81 10.54
CA GLU A 105 -8.10 34.95 11.44
C GLU A 105 -9.50 35.55 11.21
N VAL A 106 -10.46 35.12 12.03
CA VAL A 106 -11.79 35.73 12.11
C VAL A 106 -11.66 36.98 12.96
N SER A 107 -11.57 38.14 12.29
CA SER A 107 -11.93 39.42 12.88
C SER A 107 -13.32 39.81 12.34
N GLY A 108 -14.32 39.86 13.23
CA GLY A 108 -15.58 40.58 12.98
C GLY A 108 -16.89 39.90 13.38
N LEU A 109 -17.25 40.01 14.65
CA LEU A 109 -18.60 40.27 15.20
C LEU A 109 -19.81 39.38 14.78
N SER A 110 -20.22 38.45 15.66
CA SER A 110 -21.55 38.41 16.34
C SER A 110 -21.80 37.11 17.16
N PRO A 111 -22.70 37.11 18.19
CA PRO A 111 -22.84 36.06 19.22
C PRO A 111 -23.68 34.80 18.81
N PRO A 112 -23.75 33.75 19.65
CA PRO A 112 -23.80 32.35 19.21
C PRO A 112 -25.12 31.59 19.36
N GLU A 113 -25.12 30.40 18.74
CA GLU A 113 -25.84 29.13 19.05
C GLU A 113 -27.29 28.91 18.56
N PRO A 114 -27.79 27.65 18.47
CA PRO A 114 -27.12 26.35 18.72
C PRO A 114 -27.30 25.32 17.59
N SER A 115 -26.30 24.47 17.34
CA SER A 115 -26.58 23.11 16.86
C SER A 115 -25.37 22.18 16.99
N SER A 116 -25.54 21.26 17.93
CA SER A 116 -24.98 19.91 18.01
C SER A 116 -23.50 19.75 18.39
N PRO A 117 -23.21 18.97 19.45
CA PRO A 117 -21.85 18.71 19.90
C PRO A 117 -21.16 17.78 18.90
N HIS A 118 -20.33 18.36 18.05
CA HIS A 118 -19.27 17.61 17.37
C HIS A 118 -18.31 17.14 18.48
N PRO A 119 -18.02 15.83 18.62
CA PRO A 119 -17.01 15.37 19.56
C PRO A 119 -15.68 16.00 19.14
N LEU A 120 -15.18 16.91 19.97
CA LEU A 120 -13.83 17.45 19.81
C LEU A 120 -12.86 16.26 19.74
N PRO A 121 -11.88 16.28 18.83
CA PRO A 121 -10.84 15.27 18.83
C PRO A 121 -10.17 15.24 20.22
N PRO A 122 -9.95 14.06 20.81
CA PRO A 122 -9.46 13.93 22.18
C PRO A 122 -8.17 14.74 22.34
N ASN A 123 -8.15 15.62 23.35
CA ASN A 123 -7.01 16.49 23.61
C ASN A 123 -5.81 15.63 24.01
N ILE A 124 -4.63 15.91 23.44
CA ILE A 124 -3.41 15.15 23.73
C ILE A 124 -3.09 15.17 25.24
N ASN A 125 -3.43 16.24 25.94
CA ASN A 125 -3.24 16.34 27.39
C ASN A 125 -4.15 15.36 28.14
N ASP A 126 -5.38 15.11 27.66
CA ASP A 126 -6.29 14.14 28.25
C ASP A 126 -5.76 12.72 28.08
N MET A 127 -5.18 12.41 26.91
CA MET A 127 -4.50 11.13 26.68
C MET A 127 -3.29 10.95 27.61
N LEU A 128 -2.48 11.98 27.81
CA LEU A 128 -1.34 11.92 28.75
C LEU A 128 -1.81 11.73 30.20
N ALA A 129 -2.87 12.42 30.61
CA ALA A 129 -3.48 12.24 31.92
C ALA A 129 -3.99 10.80 32.11
N GLN A 130 -4.66 10.23 31.09
CA GLN A 130 -5.11 8.83 31.12
C GLN A 130 -3.95 7.83 31.25
N LEU A 131 -2.85 8.03 30.53
CA LEU A 131 -1.67 7.17 30.64
C LEU A 131 -1.05 7.23 32.04
N ASN A 132 -0.95 8.43 32.63
CA ASN A 132 -0.44 8.60 33.99
C ASN A 132 -1.37 7.99 35.04
N GLN A 133 -2.69 8.06 34.83
CA GLN A 133 -3.65 7.43 35.72
C GLN A 133 -3.54 5.90 35.68
N LEU A 134 -3.41 5.31 34.49
CA LEU A 134 -3.24 3.86 34.33
C LEU A 134 -1.92 3.38 34.95
N SER A 135 -0.83 4.12 34.77
CA SER A 135 0.46 3.75 35.37
C SER A 135 0.40 3.77 36.90
N ALA A 136 -0.27 4.77 37.48
CA ALA A 136 -0.50 4.83 38.93
C ALA A 136 -1.29 3.60 39.44
N GLN A 137 -2.36 3.20 38.75
CA GLN A 137 -3.12 2.01 39.14
C GLN A 137 -2.28 0.73 39.13
N PHE A 138 -1.41 0.54 38.12
CA PHE A 138 -0.49 -0.58 38.09
C PHE A 138 0.51 -0.57 39.25
N THR A 139 0.99 0.62 39.66
CA THR A 139 1.88 0.72 40.83
C THR A 139 1.16 0.38 42.14
N THR A 140 -0.08 0.82 42.32
CA THR A 140 -0.87 0.51 43.52
C THR A 140 -1.18 -0.99 43.63
N LEU A 141 -1.53 -1.64 42.51
CA LEU A 141 -1.72 -3.09 42.46
C LEU A 141 -0.43 -3.84 42.82
N LYS A 142 0.73 -3.41 42.29
CA LYS A 142 2.02 -4.02 42.62
C LYS A 142 2.44 -3.89 44.09
N GLN A 143 1.97 -2.86 44.79
CA GLN A 143 2.26 -2.66 46.22
C GLN A 143 1.30 -3.43 47.14
N SER A 144 0.21 -3.96 46.59
CA SER A 144 -0.82 -4.70 47.33
C SER A 144 -0.60 -6.22 47.30
N PHE A 145 0.48 -6.69 46.65
CA PHE A 145 0.97 -8.07 46.61
C PHE A 145 2.42 -8.12 47.09
#